data_AF-A0A1V5YLW4-F1
#
_entry.id   AF-A0A1V5YLW4-F1
#
_cell.length_a   1.000
_cell.length_b   1.000
_cell.length_c   1.000
_cell.angle_alpha   90.00
_cell.angle_beta   90.00
_cell.angle_gamma   90.00
#
_symmetry.space_group_name_H-M   'P 1'
#
loop_
_entity.id
_entity.type
_entity.pdbx_description
1 polymer ?
#
loop_
_entity_poly.entity_id
_entity_poly.type
_entity_poly.pdbx_seq_one_letter_code
_entity_poly.pdbx_strand_id
1 'polypeptide(L)'
;MGLPTPSSSGAPPAPRSLARFAARLAVLLPSLVRSIARHWLALANLLLGLQATLPFLAPYLMHTGHTRSATWLYKIYAPLCHQLPERSFFLFGPQWTYTLPELMQLTGGDVPLRYIGDAALGFKTTVCQRDSATYLAMWLAGLVFIFLRRRLRPLPLKVFALLCLPIAVDGFGQLLALWDSSPFTRITSGALFGLACVWLAFPAIESGMRDLQESPQPDPTP
;
A
#
# COMPACT_ATOMS: atom_id res chain seq x y z
N MET A 1 42.43 -46.61 37.62
CA MET A 1 42.60 -45.52 36.64
C MET A 1 41.27 -44.80 36.54
N GLY A 2 41.06 -43.76 37.36
CA GLY A 2 39.81 -43.00 37.39
C GLY A 2 39.84 -41.90 36.33
N LEU A 3 38.84 -41.85 35.46
CA LEU A 3 38.68 -40.77 34.49
C LEU A 3 38.18 -39.50 35.20
N PRO A 4 38.74 -38.31 34.92
CA PRO A 4 38.24 -37.06 35.48
C PRO A 4 36.92 -36.66 34.80
N THR A 5 35.95 -36.20 35.60
CA THR A 5 34.71 -35.60 35.12
C THR A 5 34.99 -34.21 34.53
N PRO A 6 34.34 -33.82 33.42
CA PRO A 6 34.51 -32.49 32.86
C PRO A 6 33.85 -31.45 33.79
N SER A 7 34.68 -30.48 34.21
CA SER A 7 34.29 -29.24 34.88
C SER A 7 33.25 -28.50 34.04
N SER A 8 32.08 -28.25 34.61
CA SER A 8 31.07 -27.35 34.04
C SER A 8 31.55 -25.91 34.13
N SER A 9 32.18 -25.40 33.07
CA SER A 9 32.46 -23.97 32.91
C SER A 9 31.14 -23.23 32.67
N GLY A 10 30.55 -22.71 33.74
CA GLY A 10 29.36 -21.86 33.67
C GLY A 10 29.67 -20.59 32.90
N ALA A 11 28.92 -20.35 31.82
CA ALA A 11 28.95 -19.07 31.11
C ALA A 11 28.61 -17.92 32.08
N PRO A 12 29.27 -16.76 31.98
CA PRO A 12 29.00 -15.64 32.87
C PRO A 12 27.54 -15.17 32.69
N PRO A 13 26.83 -14.83 33.78
CA PRO A 13 25.44 -14.39 33.70
C PRO A 13 25.34 -13.11 32.86
N ALA A 14 24.34 -13.07 31.96
CA ALA A 14 24.09 -11.91 31.13
C ALA A 14 23.96 -10.64 32.01
N PRO A 15 24.47 -9.48 31.55
CA PRO A 15 24.43 -8.26 32.33
C PRO A 15 22.98 -7.91 32.71
N ARG A 16 22.76 -7.53 33.97
CA ARG A 16 21.44 -7.27 34.58
C ARG A 16 20.54 -6.30 33.79
N SER A 17 21.09 -5.48 32.90
CA SER A 17 20.34 -4.60 31.98
C SER A 17 19.70 -5.37 30.82
N LEU A 18 20.42 -6.31 30.20
CA LEU A 18 19.91 -7.15 29.12
C LEU A 18 18.81 -8.10 29.63
N ALA A 19 18.98 -8.68 30.82
CA ALA A 19 17.96 -9.52 31.45
C ALA A 19 16.67 -8.73 31.77
N ARG A 20 16.79 -7.49 32.29
CA ARG A 20 15.64 -6.61 32.56
C ARG A 20 14.94 -6.15 31.27
N PHE A 21 15.70 -5.88 30.22
CA PHE A 21 15.15 -5.53 28.91
C PHE A 21 14.41 -6.72 28.27
N ALA A 22 15.01 -7.92 28.30
CA ALA A 22 14.39 -9.14 27.82
C ALA A 22 13.09 -9.48 28.58
N ALA A 23 13.08 -9.36 29.91
CA ALA A 23 11.88 -9.56 30.72
C ALA A 23 10.77 -8.55 30.39
N ARG A 24 11.12 -7.27 30.16
CA ARG A 24 10.16 -6.25 29.71
C ARG A 24 9.60 -6.56 28.33
N LEU A 25 10.44 -6.99 27.39
CA LEU A 25 10.00 -7.41 26.06
C LEU A 25 9.07 -8.63 26.13
N ALA A 26 9.38 -9.62 26.97
CA ALA A 26 8.58 -10.83 27.14
C ALA A 26 7.15 -10.52 27.63
N VAL A 27 6.98 -9.49 28.46
CA VAL A 27 5.65 -9.06 28.97
C VAL A 27 4.91 -8.16 27.98
N LEU A 28 5.63 -7.23 27.33
CA LEU A 28 5.01 -6.21 26.47
C LEU A 28 4.68 -6.73 25.06
N LEU A 29 5.52 -7.60 24.51
CA LEU A 29 5.39 -8.07 23.12
C LEU A 29 4.09 -8.87 22.88
N PRO A 30 3.67 -9.82 23.74
CA PRO A 30 2.41 -10.55 23.55
C PRO A 30 1.19 -9.63 23.62
N SER A 31 1.21 -8.65 24.52
CA SER A 31 0.13 -7.67 24.71
C SER A 31 0.02 -6.74 23.49
N LEU A 32 1.15 -6.29 22.95
CA LEU A 32 1.21 -5.50 21.72
C LEU A 32 0.70 -6.28 20.51
N VAL A 33 1.17 -7.51 20.32
CA VAL A 33 0.74 -8.40 19.23
C VAL A 33 -0.77 -8.62 19.28
N ARG A 34 -1.34 -8.90 20.45
CA ARG A 34 -2.78 -9.05 20.63
C ARG A 34 -3.53 -7.75 20.37
N SER A 35 -2.97 -6.59 20.74
CA SER A 35 -3.57 -5.28 20.44
C SER A 35 -3.62 -5.02 18.94
N ILE A 36 -2.52 -5.29 18.23
CA ILE A 36 -2.45 -5.19 16.77
C ILE A 36 -3.43 -6.17 16.13
N ALA A 37 -3.48 -7.42 16.59
CA ALA A 37 -4.41 -8.42 16.08
C ALA A 37 -5.87 -8.00 16.28
N ARG A 38 -6.23 -7.36 17.40
CA ARG A 38 -7.59 -6.84 17.62
C ARG A 38 -7.94 -5.66 16.71
N HIS A 39 -6.98 -4.78 16.42
CA HIS A 39 -7.20 -3.56 15.64
C HIS A 39 -6.71 -3.66 14.18
N TRP A 40 -6.33 -4.85 13.72
CA TRP A 40 -5.65 -5.04 12.44
C TRP A 40 -6.43 -4.44 11.27
N LEU A 41 -7.76 -4.59 11.27
CA LEU A 41 -8.62 -4.11 10.19
C LEU A 41 -8.73 -2.58 10.18
N ALA A 42 -8.71 -1.95 11.35
CA ALA A 42 -8.68 -0.49 11.47
C ALA A 42 -7.33 0.06 10.99
N LEU A 43 -6.22 -0.58 11.40
CA LEU A 43 -4.87 -0.22 10.95
C LEU A 43 -4.71 -0.40 9.43
N ALA A 44 -5.20 -1.51 8.89
CA ALA A 44 -5.17 -1.78 7.45
C ALA A 44 -5.99 -0.73 6.67
N ASN A 45 -7.22 -0.44 7.08
CA ASN A 45 -8.03 0.59 6.43
C ASN A 45 -7.45 2.00 6.58
N LEU A 46 -6.82 2.32 7.71
CA LEU A 46 -6.12 3.59 7.89
C LEU A 46 -4.96 3.71 6.89
N LEU A 47 -4.13 2.67 6.78
CA LEU A 47 -3.00 2.66 5.85
C LEU A 47 -3.47 2.75 4.39
N LEU A 48 -4.47 1.96 4.00
CA LEU A 48 -5.04 1.99 2.65
C LEU A 48 -5.72 3.34 2.35
N GLY A 49 -6.43 3.92 3.31
CA GLY A 49 -7.05 5.23 3.16
C GLY A 49 -6.01 6.35 3.00
N LEU A 50 -4.93 6.32 3.78
CA LEU A 50 -3.80 7.23 3.60
C LEU A 50 -3.17 7.06 2.21
N GLN A 51 -2.93 5.82 1.78
CA GLN A 51 -2.38 5.52 0.46
C GLN A 51 -3.27 6.00 -0.69
N ALA A 52 -4.60 5.91 -0.53
CA ALA A 52 -5.57 6.35 -1.53
C ALA A 52 -5.75 7.88 -1.59
N THR A 53 -5.60 8.58 -0.46
CA THR A 53 -5.94 10.02 -0.35
C THR A 53 -4.73 10.96 -0.43
N LEU A 54 -3.59 10.59 0.15
CA LEU A 54 -2.38 11.42 0.12
C LEU A 54 -1.90 11.80 -1.30
N PRO A 55 -2.05 10.97 -2.35
CA PRO A 55 -1.68 11.38 -3.71
C PRO A 55 -2.41 12.62 -4.24
N PHE A 56 -3.61 12.89 -3.72
CA PHE A 56 -4.43 14.06 -4.08
C PHE A 56 -4.08 15.30 -3.24
N LEU A 57 -3.32 15.14 -2.16
CA LEU A 57 -2.85 16.27 -1.35
C LEU A 57 -1.78 17.09 -2.09
N ALA A 58 -0.93 16.44 -2.89
CA ALA A 58 0.14 17.13 -3.62
C ALA A 58 -0.35 18.23 -4.58
N PRO A 59 -1.35 18.01 -5.46
CA PRO A 59 -1.85 19.09 -6.30
C PRO A 59 -2.49 20.23 -5.52
N TYR A 60 -3.13 19.95 -4.38
CA TYR A 60 -3.65 21.00 -3.49
C TYR A 60 -2.52 21.85 -2.88
N LEU A 61 -1.44 21.21 -2.45
CA LEU A 61 -0.25 21.90 -1.95
C LEU A 61 0.45 22.71 -3.05
N MET A 62 0.49 22.23 -4.30
CA MET A 62 1.00 23.02 -5.43
C MET A 62 0.11 24.24 -5.68
N HIS A 63 -1.21 24.07 -5.71
CA HIS A 63 -2.17 25.15 -5.94
C HIS A 63 -2.11 26.25 -4.88
N THR A 64 -1.86 25.88 -3.62
CA THR A 64 -1.74 26.83 -2.49
C THR A 64 -0.32 27.36 -2.26
N GLY A 65 0.63 27.07 -3.15
CA GLY A 65 2.00 27.58 -3.08
C GLY A 65 2.95 26.82 -2.14
N HIS A 66 2.51 25.74 -1.50
CA HIS A 66 3.32 24.87 -0.62
C HIS A 66 4.19 23.89 -1.42
N THR A 67 4.96 24.41 -2.37
CA THR A 67 5.72 23.63 -3.37
C THR A 67 6.71 22.65 -2.76
N ARG A 68 7.41 23.03 -1.68
CA ARG A 68 8.38 22.15 -0.99
C ARG A 68 7.70 20.90 -0.43
N SER A 69 6.57 21.06 0.24
CA SER A 69 5.79 19.97 0.81
C SER A 69 5.22 19.07 -0.28
N ALA A 70 4.67 19.64 -1.35
CA ALA A 70 4.20 18.89 -2.51
C ALA A 70 5.31 18.07 -3.17
N THR A 71 6.48 18.67 -3.37
CA THR A 71 7.66 18.02 -3.98
C THR A 71 8.11 16.81 -3.18
N TRP A 72 8.05 16.88 -1.84
CA TRP A 72 8.33 15.71 -0.99
C TRP A 72 7.33 14.58 -1.21
N LEU A 73 6.04 14.88 -1.33
CA LEU A 73 5.05 13.85 -1.68
C LEU A 73 5.36 13.21 -3.03
N TYR A 74 5.64 13.99 -4.08
CA TYR A 74 6.06 13.41 -5.37
C TYR A 74 7.27 12.49 -5.24
N LYS A 75 8.29 12.88 -4.46
CA LYS A 75 9.49 12.06 -4.22
C LYS A 75 9.19 10.75 -3.50
N ILE A 76 8.34 10.78 -2.47
CA ILE A 76 7.95 9.58 -1.70
C ILE A 76 7.21 8.58 -2.59
N TYR A 77 6.38 9.07 -3.52
CA TYR A 77 5.61 8.21 -4.43
C TYR A 77 6.35 7.81 -5.71
N ALA A 78 7.50 8.42 -6.02
CA ALA A 78 8.31 8.12 -7.20
C ALA A 78 8.79 6.65 -7.34
N PRO A 79 9.10 5.89 -6.27
CA PRO A 79 9.39 4.46 -6.40
C PRO A 79 8.13 3.60 -6.58
N LEU A 80 6.95 4.11 -6.21
CA LEU A 80 5.68 3.40 -6.30
C LEU A 80 4.99 3.60 -7.64
N CYS A 81 5.25 4.74 -8.30
CA CYS A 81 4.64 5.11 -9.57
C CYS A 81 5.67 5.82 -10.47
N HIS A 82 5.55 5.61 -11.78
CA HIS A 82 6.39 6.31 -12.76
C HIS A 82 6.07 7.82 -12.84
N GLN A 83 4.85 8.20 -12.45
CA GLN A 83 4.33 9.57 -12.45
C GLN A 83 4.29 10.22 -13.85
N LEU A 84 3.90 9.46 -14.86
CA LEU A 84 3.73 9.97 -16.22
C LEU A 84 2.53 10.93 -16.28
N PRO A 85 2.68 12.16 -16.79
CA PRO A 85 1.63 13.17 -16.75
C PRO A 85 0.38 12.75 -17.53
N GLU A 86 0.51 12.17 -18.72
CA GLU A 86 -0.58 11.67 -19.57
C GLU A 86 -1.34 10.47 -18.97
N ARG A 87 -0.89 9.97 -17.82
CA ARG A 87 -1.49 8.85 -17.08
C ARG A 87 -1.98 9.26 -15.69
N SER A 88 -1.84 10.52 -15.28
CA SER A 88 -2.26 11.02 -13.97
C SER A 88 -3.56 11.82 -14.07
N PHE A 89 -4.19 12.08 -12.92
CA PHE A 89 -5.28 13.05 -12.85
C PHE A 89 -4.70 14.44 -12.60
N PHE A 90 -5.24 15.48 -13.23
CA PHE A 90 -4.94 16.88 -12.98
C PHE A 90 -6.08 17.52 -12.17
N LEU A 91 -5.72 18.30 -11.15
CA LEU A 91 -6.66 19.06 -10.33
C LEU A 91 -6.32 20.54 -10.41
N PHE A 92 -7.30 21.40 -10.11
CA PHE A 92 -7.15 22.86 -10.15
C PHE A 92 -6.79 23.40 -11.55
N GLY A 93 -7.23 22.70 -12.59
CA GLY A 93 -7.12 23.10 -13.99
C GLY A 93 -8.41 22.83 -14.75
N PRO A 94 -8.46 23.12 -16.06
CA PRO A 94 -9.68 23.00 -16.86
C PRO A 94 -10.09 21.55 -17.14
N GLN A 95 -9.16 20.60 -17.07
CA GLN A 95 -9.42 19.18 -17.34
C GLN A 95 -8.81 18.28 -16.28
N TRP A 96 -9.37 17.08 -16.15
CA TRP A 96 -8.86 16.07 -15.21
C TRP A 96 -7.80 15.17 -15.83
N THR A 97 -7.72 15.10 -17.15
CA THR A 97 -6.79 14.21 -17.86
C THR A 97 -6.38 14.88 -19.15
N TYR A 98 -5.10 14.79 -19.50
CA TYR A 98 -4.59 15.26 -20.77
C TYR A 98 -3.91 14.10 -21.50
N THR A 99 -3.99 14.09 -22.83
CA THR A 99 -3.17 13.20 -23.64
C THR A 99 -1.75 13.74 -23.77
N LEU A 100 -0.76 12.89 -24.10
CA LEU A 100 0.60 13.38 -24.32
C LEU A 100 0.69 14.40 -25.46
N PRO A 101 0.06 14.20 -26.64
CA PRO A 101 0.04 15.20 -27.70
C PRO A 101 -0.57 16.54 -27.27
N GLU A 102 -1.64 16.50 -26.47
CA GLU A 102 -2.29 17.69 -25.93
C GLU A 102 -1.38 18.44 -24.96
N LEU A 103 -0.70 17.71 -24.04
CA LEU A 103 0.29 18.32 -23.16
C LEU A 103 1.41 18.97 -23.96
N MET A 104 1.95 18.29 -24.98
CA MET A 104 3.02 18.86 -25.82
C MET A 104 2.58 20.15 -26.52
N GLN A 105 1.34 20.20 -27.01
CA GLN A 105 0.77 21.39 -27.63
C GLN A 105 0.63 22.53 -26.60
N LEU A 106 0.13 22.23 -25.41
CA LEU A 106 -0.17 23.23 -24.38
C LEU A 106 1.10 23.73 -23.65
N THR A 107 2.14 22.91 -23.54
CA THR A 107 3.43 23.28 -22.92
C THR A 107 4.44 23.83 -23.91
N GLY A 108 4.10 23.88 -25.21
CA GLY A 108 4.96 24.44 -26.26
C GLY A 108 6.13 23.53 -26.68
N GLY A 109 5.98 22.21 -26.59
CA GLY A 109 6.99 21.24 -27.03
C GLY A 109 7.13 20.04 -26.10
N ASP A 110 8.38 19.67 -25.79
CA ASP A 110 8.68 18.47 -25.00
C ASP A 110 8.15 18.57 -23.57
N VAL A 111 7.44 17.53 -23.15
CA VAL A 111 6.88 17.42 -21.79
C VAL A 111 7.84 16.62 -20.93
N PRO A 112 8.32 17.17 -19.78
CA PRO A 112 9.15 16.41 -18.86
C PRO A 112 8.47 15.10 -18.40
N LEU A 113 9.23 14.00 -18.30
CA LEU A 113 8.72 12.67 -17.92
C LEU A 113 7.85 12.68 -16.65
N ARG A 114 8.19 13.56 -15.69
CA ARG A 114 7.45 13.76 -14.44
C ARG A 114 6.88 15.17 -14.31
N TYR A 115 6.51 15.81 -15.42
CA TYR A 115 5.89 17.13 -15.44
C TYR A 115 4.73 17.22 -14.43
N ILE A 116 4.82 18.15 -13.49
CA ILE A 116 3.90 18.26 -12.35
C ILE A 116 2.60 19.02 -12.74
N GLY A 117 2.69 19.92 -13.71
CA GLY A 117 1.61 20.88 -14.00
C GLY A 117 1.93 22.29 -13.55
N ASP A 118 1.03 23.22 -13.86
CA ASP A 118 1.13 24.65 -13.58
C ASP A 118 -0.25 25.26 -13.35
N ALA A 119 -0.31 26.58 -13.15
CA ALA A 119 -1.56 27.27 -12.86
C ALA A 119 -2.57 27.26 -14.04
N ALA A 120 -2.12 27.04 -15.28
CA ALA A 120 -2.99 27.00 -16.45
C ALA A 120 -3.60 25.61 -16.65
N LEU A 121 -2.79 24.56 -16.51
CA LEU A 121 -3.22 23.17 -16.74
C LEU A 121 -3.73 22.47 -15.48
N GLY A 122 -3.47 23.06 -14.31
CA GLY A 122 -3.62 22.40 -13.02
C GLY A 122 -2.40 21.55 -12.67
N PHE A 123 -2.48 20.87 -11.53
CA PHE A 123 -1.40 20.04 -11.00
C PHE A 123 -1.84 18.59 -10.94
N LYS A 124 -0.94 17.67 -11.30
CA LYS A 124 -1.26 16.24 -11.33
C LYS A 124 -1.27 15.60 -9.94
N THR A 125 -1.84 14.41 -9.81
CA THR A 125 -1.69 13.56 -8.63
C THR A 125 -0.30 12.92 -8.56
N THR A 126 0.17 12.52 -7.37
CA THR A 126 1.51 11.88 -7.24
C THR A 126 1.59 10.47 -7.82
N VAL A 127 0.47 9.86 -8.18
CA VAL A 127 0.40 8.55 -8.81
C VAL A 127 -0.49 8.58 -10.04
N CYS A 128 -0.45 7.53 -10.86
CA CYS A 128 -1.24 7.43 -12.07
C CYS A 128 -2.71 7.08 -11.78
N GLN A 129 -3.56 7.16 -12.81
CA GLN A 129 -4.98 6.82 -12.78
C GLN A 129 -5.20 5.37 -12.33
N ARG A 130 -4.35 4.44 -12.80
CA ARG A 130 -4.42 3.01 -12.42
C ARG A 130 -4.10 2.79 -10.95
N ASP A 131 -3.03 3.40 -10.45
CA ASP A 131 -2.64 3.29 -9.03
C ASP A 131 -3.69 3.93 -8.13
N SER A 132 -4.20 5.11 -8.53
CA SER A 132 -5.29 5.79 -7.83
C SER A 132 -6.51 4.89 -7.71
N ALA A 133 -6.93 4.26 -8.82
CA ALA A 133 -8.05 3.33 -8.84
C ALA A 133 -7.79 2.08 -8.00
N THR A 134 -6.56 1.56 -8.02
CA THR A 134 -6.14 0.40 -7.23
C THR A 134 -6.24 0.71 -5.73
N TYR A 135 -5.63 1.80 -5.27
CA TYR A 135 -5.62 2.17 -3.86
C TYR A 135 -7.02 2.50 -3.34
N LEU A 136 -7.81 3.23 -4.14
CA LEU A 136 -9.19 3.54 -3.79
C LEU A 136 -10.04 2.26 -3.69
N ALA A 137 -9.94 1.35 -4.67
CA ALA A 137 -10.67 0.10 -4.64
C ALA A 137 -10.27 -0.79 -3.45
N MET A 138 -8.97 -0.85 -3.13
CA MET A 138 -8.50 -1.56 -1.94
C MET A 138 -9.10 -0.97 -0.66
N TRP A 139 -9.10 0.36 -0.52
CA TRP A 139 -9.66 1.01 0.66
C TRP A 139 -11.16 0.77 0.77
N LEU A 140 -11.92 0.97 -0.30
CA LEU A 140 -13.37 0.74 -0.32
C LEU A 140 -13.71 -0.74 -0.06
N ALA A 141 -12.98 -1.67 -0.65
CA ALA A 141 -13.14 -3.10 -0.37
C ALA A 141 -12.84 -3.42 1.10
N GLY A 142 -11.82 -2.79 1.69
CA GLY A 142 -11.49 -2.92 3.10
C GLY A 142 -12.57 -2.39 4.03
N LEU A 143 -13.24 -1.28 3.66
CA LEU A 143 -14.38 -0.74 4.39
C LEU A 143 -15.60 -1.67 4.27
N VAL A 144 -15.91 -2.16 3.07
CA VAL A 144 -16.97 -3.14 2.84
C VAL A 144 -16.70 -4.44 3.61
N PHE A 145 -15.43 -4.86 3.70
CA PHE A 145 -15.03 -6.05 4.43
C PHE A 145 -15.36 -5.98 5.93
N ILE A 146 -15.44 -4.79 6.55
CA ILE A 146 -15.90 -4.64 7.95
C ILE A 146 -17.24 -5.34 8.17
N PHE A 147 -18.15 -5.24 7.21
CA PHE A 147 -19.48 -5.84 7.28
C PHE A 147 -19.49 -7.32 6.84
N LEU A 148 -18.56 -7.73 5.99
CA LEU A 148 -18.51 -9.06 5.39
C LEU A 148 -17.53 -10.04 6.08
N ARG A 149 -16.67 -9.55 6.99
CA ARG A 149 -15.54 -10.29 7.61
C ARG A 149 -15.88 -11.61 8.30
N ARG A 150 -17.15 -11.85 8.63
CA ARG A 150 -17.60 -13.12 9.25
C ARG A 150 -18.10 -14.14 8.22
N ARG A 151 -18.40 -13.73 7.00
CA ARG A 151 -19.03 -14.55 5.96
C ARG A 151 -18.12 -14.78 4.75
N LEU A 152 -17.29 -13.80 4.43
CA LEU A 152 -16.45 -13.83 3.24
C LEU A 152 -15.29 -14.81 3.43
N ARG A 153 -15.12 -15.72 2.47
CA ARG A 153 -13.96 -16.63 2.38
C ARG A 153 -12.90 -16.04 1.44
N PRO A 154 -11.62 -16.43 1.59
CA PRO A 154 -10.57 -16.00 0.67
C PRO A 154 -10.94 -16.32 -0.78
N LEU A 155 -10.64 -15.39 -1.69
CA LEU A 155 -10.88 -15.59 -3.11
C LEU A 155 -10.08 -16.79 -3.63
N PRO A 156 -10.69 -17.77 -4.33
CA PRO A 156 -9.93 -18.86 -4.93
C PRO A 156 -8.90 -18.32 -5.93
N LEU A 157 -7.68 -18.85 -5.93
CA LEU A 157 -6.57 -18.34 -6.74
C LEU A 157 -6.90 -18.24 -8.24
N LYS A 158 -7.74 -19.14 -8.77
CA LYS A 158 -8.20 -19.07 -10.17
C LYS A 158 -9.05 -17.83 -10.45
N VAL A 159 -9.94 -17.47 -9.54
CA VAL A 159 -10.78 -16.27 -9.68
C VAL A 159 -9.94 -15.01 -9.46
N PHE A 160 -9.00 -15.06 -8.52
CA PHE A 160 -8.01 -13.99 -8.35
C PHE A 160 -7.22 -13.76 -9.66
N ALA A 161 -6.66 -14.82 -10.25
CA ALA A 161 -5.95 -14.72 -11.52
C ALA A 161 -6.82 -14.15 -12.64
N LEU A 162 -8.10 -14.56 -12.71
CA LEU A 162 -9.06 -14.02 -13.67
C LEU A 162 -9.30 -12.51 -13.46
N LEU A 163 -9.47 -12.04 -12.22
CA LEU A 163 -9.65 -10.62 -11.92
C LEU A 163 -8.37 -9.78 -12.15
N CYS A 164 -7.19 -10.40 -12.05
CA CYS A 164 -5.91 -9.78 -12.37
C CYS A 164 -5.62 -9.76 -13.88
N LEU A 165 -6.36 -10.53 -14.68
CA LEU A 165 -6.11 -10.64 -16.12
C LEU A 165 -6.18 -9.28 -16.85
N PRO A 166 -7.18 -8.39 -16.61
CA PRO A 166 -7.25 -7.11 -17.30
C PRO A 166 -6.03 -6.21 -17.07
N ILE A 167 -5.53 -6.12 -15.82
CA ILE A 167 -4.33 -5.32 -15.51
C ILE A 167 -3.06 -5.93 -16.10
N ALA A 168 -2.96 -7.26 -16.13
CA ALA A 168 -1.83 -7.98 -16.70
C ALA A 168 -1.76 -7.79 -18.22
N VAL A 169 -2.89 -7.98 -18.93
CA VAL A 169 -2.98 -7.79 -20.38
C VAL A 169 -2.69 -6.33 -20.76
N ASP A 170 -3.34 -5.38 -20.07
CA ASP A 170 -3.16 -3.96 -20.34
C ASP A 170 -1.72 -3.49 -20.07
N GLY A 171 -1.11 -3.97 -18.97
CA GLY A 171 0.28 -3.68 -18.64
C GLY A 171 1.29 -4.29 -19.61
N PHE A 172 1.08 -5.55 -20.02
CA PHE A 172 1.96 -6.24 -20.95
C PHE A 172 1.89 -5.65 -22.36
N GLY A 173 0.69 -5.30 -22.84
CA GLY A 173 0.53 -4.62 -24.13
C GLY A 173 1.24 -3.27 -24.18
N GLN A 174 1.16 -2.48 -23.11
CA GLN A 174 1.91 -1.23 -22.99
C GLN A 174 3.42 -1.44 -22.92
N LEU A 175 3.90 -2.47 -22.21
CA LEU A 175 5.32 -2.79 -22.14
C LEU A 175 5.91 -3.10 -23.52
N LEU A 176 5.11 -3.75 -24.38
CA LEU A 176 5.45 -4.07 -25.77
C LEU A 176 5.09 -2.95 -26.75
N ALA A 177 4.64 -1.79 -26.28
CA ALA A 177 4.19 -0.65 -27.09
C ALA A 177 3.12 -1.02 -28.15
N LEU A 178 2.27 -2.02 -27.86
CA LEU A 178 1.22 -2.47 -28.76
C LEU A 178 0.02 -1.51 -28.79
N TRP A 179 -0.26 -0.83 -27.67
CA TRP A 179 -1.32 0.16 -27.55
C TRP A 179 -1.10 1.09 -26.35
N ASP A 180 -1.78 2.24 -26.38
CA ASP A 180 -1.96 3.11 -25.22
C ASP A 180 -3.30 2.85 -24.53
N SER A 181 -3.28 2.84 -23.19
CA SER A 181 -4.49 2.66 -22.40
C SER A 181 -5.26 3.97 -22.27
N SER A 182 -6.59 3.90 -22.35
CA SER A 182 -7.46 5.03 -22.01
C SER A 182 -7.59 5.18 -20.49
N PRO A 183 -8.05 6.33 -19.97
CA PRO A 183 -8.39 6.47 -18.57
C PRO A 183 -9.37 5.39 -18.08
N PHE A 184 -10.34 5.00 -18.93
CA PHE A 184 -11.30 3.95 -18.61
C PHE A 184 -10.64 2.58 -18.38
N THR A 185 -9.75 2.14 -19.27
CA THR A 185 -9.07 0.84 -19.09
C THR A 185 -8.12 0.85 -17.91
N ARG A 186 -7.43 1.98 -17.65
CA ARG A 186 -6.55 2.14 -16.48
C ARG A 186 -7.33 2.07 -15.17
N ILE A 187 -8.48 2.75 -15.08
CA ILE A 187 -9.31 2.77 -13.87
C ILE A 187 -9.95 1.39 -13.63
N THR A 188 -10.53 0.78 -14.66
CA THR A 188 -11.23 -0.51 -14.53
C THR A 188 -10.25 -1.64 -14.17
N SER A 189 -9.12 -1.74 -14.85
CA SER A 189 -8.09 -2.74 -14.55
C SER A 189 -7.48 -2.55 -13.15
N GLY A 190 -7.18 -1.31 -12.75
CA GLY A 190 -6.67 -0.99 -11.42
C GLY A 190 -7.68 -1.31 -10.31
N ALA A 191 -8.95 -0.93 -10.50
CA ALA A 191 -10.00 -1.18 -9.51
C ALA A 191 -10.27 -2.67 -9.30
N LEU A 192 -10.33 -3.46 -10.40
CA LEU A 192 -10.48 -4.91 -10.33
C LEU A 192 -9.31 -5.57 -9.60
N PHE A 193 -8.09 -5.14 -9.91
CA PHE A 193 -6.89 -5.63 -9.24
C PHE A 193 -6.89 -5.31 -7.74
N GLY A 194 -7.19 -4.07 -7.37
CA GLY A 194 -7.27 -3.65 -5.96
C GLY A 194 -8.32 -4.42 -5.17
N LEU A 195 -9.51 -4.61 -5.75
CA LEU A 195 -10.57 -5.44 -5.17
C LEU A 195 -10.12 -6.89 -4.99
N ALA A 196 -9.50 -7.48 -6.02
CA ALA A 196 -9.03 -8.87 -5.98
C ALA A 196 -7.97 -9.08 -4.90
N CYS A 197 -7.02 -8.15 -4.74
CA CYS A 197 -6.00 -8.17 -3.70
C CYS A 197 -6.61 -8.19 -2.30
N VAL A 198 -7.59 -7.31 -2.03
CA VAL A 198 -8.24 -7.27 -0.71
C VAL A 198 -9.12 -8.49 -0.47
N TRP A 199 -9.88 -8.95 -1.47
CA TRP A 199 -10.73 -10.14 -1.32
C TRP A 199 -9.90 -11.42 -1.13
N LEU A 200 -8.71 -11.51 -1.71
CA LEU A 200 -7.79 -12.61 -1.41
C LEU A 200 -7.20 -12.48 -0.01
N ALA A 201 -6.62 -11.33 0.33
CA ALA A 201 -5.79 -11.16 1.52
C ALA A 201 -6.60 -11.01 2.81
N PHE A 202 -7.66 -10.20 2.84
CA PHE A 202 -8.33 -9.82 4.09
C PHE A 202 -9.01 -11.00 4.79
N PRO A 203 -9.74 -11.89 4.10
CA PRO A 203 -10.28 -13.09 4.75
C PRO A 203 -9.19 -14.00 5.33
N ALA A 204 -8.04 -14.14 4.66
CA ALA A 204 -6.92 -14.96 5.13
C ALA A 204 -6.20 -14.33 6.33
N ILE A 205 -6.03 -13.01 6.32
CA ILE A 205 -5.49 -12.27 7.46
C ILE A 205 -6.47 -12.35 8.64
N GLU A 206 -7.77 -12.19 8.41
CA GLU A 206 -8.79 -12.28 9.48
C GLU A 206 -8.76 -13.63 10.20
N SER A 207 -8.60 -14.75 9.47
CA SER A 207 -8.46 -16.06 10.11
C SER A 207 -7.22 -16.12 10.99
N GLY A 208 -6.05 -15.72 10.47
CA GLY A 208 -4.81 -15.74 11.25
C GLY A 208 -4.85 -14.79 12.46
N MET A 209 -5.50 -13.63 12.34
CA MET A 209 -5.66 -12.69 13.44
C MET A 209 -6.62 -13.19 14.52
N ARG A 210 -7.60 -14.03 14.19
CA ARG A 210 -8.47 -14.70 15.18
C ARG A 210 -7.70 -15.78 15.93
N ASP A 211 -6.92 -16.59 15.22
CA ASP A 211 -6.09 -17.63 15.83
C ASP A 211 -5.12 -17.03 16.87
N LEU A 212 -4.50 -15.88 16.55
CA LEU A 212 -3.63 -15.14 17.49
C LEU A 212 -4.37 -14.57 18.71
N GLN A 213 -5.66 -14.23 18.57
CA GLN A 213 -6.47 -13.73 19.68
C GLN A 213 -6.93 -14.85 20.61
N GLU A 214 -7.22 -16.02 20.05
CA GLU A 214 -7.68 -17.22 20.74
C GLU A 214 -6.53 -18.04 21.34
N SER A 215 -5.29 -17.86 20.86
CA SER A 215 -4.11 -18.54 21.38
C SER A 215 -3.89 -18.24 22.88
N PRO A 216 -3.75 -19.28 23.73
CA PRO A 216 -3.41 -19.12 25.15
C PRO A 216 -2.07 -18.38 25.30
N GLN A 217 -1.93 -17.55 26.34
CA GLN A 217 -0.61 -16.98 26.63
C GLN A 217 0.36 -18.09 27.05
N PRO A 218 1.62 -18.06 26.57
CA PRO A 218 2.65 -18.92 27.14
C PRO A 218 2.76 -18.58 28.63
N ASP A 219 2.72 -19.61 29.47
CA ASP A 219 2.79 -19.48 30.92
C ASP A 219 4.09 -18.74 31.27
N PRO A 220 4.05 -17.64 32.05
CA PRO A 220 5.23 -16.83 32.33
C PRO A 220 6.28 -17.51 33.23
N THR A 221 6.13 -18.80 33.55
CA THR A 221 7.01 -19.55 34.44
C THR A 221 7.34 -20.95 33.88
N PRO A 222 8.63 -21.33 33.81
CA PRO A 222 9.03 -22.74 33.77
C PRO A 222 8.82 -23.43 35.11
#